data_AF-A0A2H3CVW0-F1
#
_entry.id   AF-A0A2H3CVW0-F1
#
_cell.length_a   1.000
_cell.length_b   1.000
_cell.length_c   1.000
_cell.angle_alpha   90.00
_cell.angle_beta   90.00
_cell.angle_gamma   90.00
#
_symmetry.space_group_name_H-M   'P 1'
#
loop_
_entity.id
_entity.type
_entity.pdbx_description
1 polymer ?
#
loop_
_entity_poly.entity_id
_entity_poly.type
_entity_poly.pdbx_seq_one_letter_code
_entity_poly.pdbx_strand_id
1 'polypeptide(L)'
;QEIDTRAYVYNKAYYRARCIKCLLKVAEMYLVVPTCLVISNIRCDSKYPIAGGGYADIYQGRMKGIDVCLKVLRIFTNGEMKPRGDIRKKFCSEVLVWRNLEHPNVLRFVGVNEDLFYPSFCLISPWVKNGDIISFLSHNPGHDRLQCIREVANGLHYLHSHDPPVVHADIRGVCFSPRTRRVWFMA
;
A
#
# COMPACT_ATOMS: atom_id res chain seq x y z
N GLN A 1 5.26 -33.76 -25.76
CA GLN A 1 5.87 -32.41 -25.86
C GLN A 1 5.92 -31.84 -24.45
N GLU A 2 7.09 -31.86 -23.82
CA GLU A 2 7.30 -31.17 -22.54
C GLU A 2 7.31 -29.67 -22.81
N ILE A 3 6.36 -28.95 -22.21
CA ILE A 3 6.37 -27.49 -22.22
C ILE A 3 7.58 -27.06 -21.39
N ASP A 4 8.52 -26.33 -22.00
CA ASP A 4 9.62 -25.68 -21.29
C ASP A 4 9.03 -24.64 -20.32
N THR A 5 8.78 -25.13 -19.10
CA THR A 5 8.19 -24.37 -18.00
C THR A 5 9.07 -23.20 -17.60
N ARG A 6 10.39 -23.28 -17.85
CA ARG A 6 11.34 -22.22 -17.52
C ARG A 6 11.24 -21.06 -18.51
N ALA A 7 11.18 -21.35 -19.81
CA ALA A 7 10.93 -20.35 -20.84
C ALA A 7 9.53 -19.72 -20.71
N TYR A 8 8.50 -20.51 -20.37
CA TYR A 8 7.14 -20.01 -20.14
C TYR A 8 7.05 -19.06 -18.93
N VAL A 9 7.66 -19.41 -17.80
CA VAL A 9 7.71 -18.56 -16.60
C VAL A 9 8.49 -17.27 -16.87
N TYR A 10 9.62 -17.35 -17.58
CA TYR A 10 10.41 -16.20 -17.98
C TYR A 10 9.62 -15.23 -18.87
N ASN A 11 8.95 -15.75 -19.91
CA ASN A 11 8.12 -14.95 -20.79
C ASN A 11 6.97 -14.27 -20.04
N LYS A 12 6.32 -14.99 -19.11
CA LYS A 12 5.26 -14.42 -18.28
C LYS A 12 5.74 -13.26 -17.40
N ALA A 13 6.91 -13.40 -16.76
CA ALA A 13 7.50 -12.34 -15.94
C ALA A 13 7.89 -11.11 -16.80
N TYR A 14 8.49 -11.34 -17.96
CA TYR A 14 8.86 -10.31 -18.92
C TYR A 14 7.66 -9.49 -19.40
N TYR A 15 6.60 -10.15 -19.87
CA TYR A 15 5.39 -9.44 -20.32
C TYR A 15 4.70 -8.71 -19.18
N ARG A 16 4.63 -9.31 -17.98
CA ARG A 16 4.05 -8.65 -16.79
C ARG A 16 4.79 -7.35 -16.48
N ALA A 17 6.12 -7.35 -16.47
CA ALA A 17 6.91 -6.14 -16.21
C ALA A 17 6.62 -5.03 -17.25
N ARG A 18 6.51 -5.38 -18.54
CA ARG A 18 6.16 -4.42 -19.59
C ARG A 18 4.74 -3.88 -19.43
N CYS A 19 3.76 -4.75 -19.15
CA CYS A 19 2.38 -4.33 -18.91
C CYS A 19 2.28 -3.36 -17.73
N ILE A 20 3.00 -3.61 -16.63
CA ILE A 20 3.04 -2.71 -15.47
C ILE A 20 3.67 -1.38 -15.85
N LYS A 21 4.80 -1.38 -16.56
CA LYS A 21 5.46 -0.15 -17.05
C LYS A 21 4.52 0.68 -17.94
N CYS A 22 3.80 0.05 -18.86
CA CYS A 22 2.80 0.72 -19.70
C CYS A 22 1.62 1.26 -18.87
N LEU A 23 1.09 0.47 -17.93
CA LEU A 23 -0.03 0.86 -17.08
C LEU A 23 0.33 2.06 -16.19
N LEU A 24 1.53 2.07 -15.60
CA LEU A 24 2.08 3.21 -14.86
C LEU A 24 2.14 4.45 -15.74
N LYS A 25 2.64 4.32 -16.98
CA LYS A 25 2.74 5.46 -17.90
C LYS A 25 1.38 6.03 -18.29
N VAL A 26 0.39 5.18 -18.54
CA VAL A 26 -0.99 5.58 -18.84
C VAL A 26 -1.63 6.27 -17.64
N ALA A 27 -1.50 5.70 -16.44
CA ALA A 27 -2.07 6.29 -15.24
C ALA A 27 -1.42 7.63 -14.86
N GLU A 28 -0.11 7.78 -15.08
CA GLU A 28 0.56 9.08 -14.92
C GLU A 28 0.12 10.11 -15.95
N MET A 29 -0.10 9.69 -17.20
CA MET A 29 -0.47 10.57 -18.31
C MET A 29 -1.92 11.07 -18.19
N TYR A 30 -2.84 10.19 -17.80
CA TYR A 30 -4.27 10.48 -17.76
C TYR A 30 -4.82 10.66 -16.34
N LEU A 31 -3.99 10.45 -15.30
CA LEU A 31 -4.38 10.61 -13.89
C LEU A 31 -5.57 9.73 -13.49
N VAL A 32 -5.65 8.53 -14.07
CA VAL A 32 -6.72 7.55 -13.84
C VAL A 32 -6.19 6.27 -13.22
N VAL A 33 -7.01 5.68 -12.35
CA VAL A 33 -6.81 4.33 -11.81
C VAL A 33 -7.79 3.37 -12.49
N PRO A 34 -7.43 2.08 -12.68
CA PRO A 34 -8.35 1.10 -13.22
C PRO A 34 -9.63 1.01 -12.37
N THR A 35 -10.80 1.08 -13.02
CA THR A 35 -12.11 1.07 -12.34
C THR A 35 -12.35 -0.18 -11.49
N CYS A 36 -11.72 -1.32 -11.86
CA CYS A 36 -11.77 -2.55 -11.07
C CYS A 36 -11.08 -2.45 -9.69
N LEU A 37 -10.35 -1.37 -9.42
CA LEU A 37 -9.77 -1.08 -8.11
C LEU A 37 -10.67 -0.17 -7.25
N VAL A 38 -11.69 0.45 -7.83
CA VAL A 38 -12.59 1.36 -7.13
C VAL A 38 -13.63 0.56 -6.34
N ILE A 39 -13.73 0.86 -5.05
CA ILE A 39 -14.63 0.19 -4.11
C ILE A 39 -15.64 1.21 -3.59
N SER A 40 -16.92 0.98 -3.88
CA SER A 40 -18.03 1.86 -3.45
C SER A 40 -18.63 1.46 -2.10
N ASN A 41 -18.69 0.15 -1.79
CA ASN A 41 -19.34 -0.38 -0.58
C ASN A 41 -18.43 -0.34 0.65
N ILE A 42 -17.98 0.85 1.02
CA ILE A 42 -17.08 1.09 2.15
C ILE A 42 -17.61 2.22 3.02
N ARG A 43 -17.41 2.09 4.34
CA ARG A 43 -17.77 3.14 5.30
C ARG A 43 -16.63 3.37 6.29
N CYS A 44 -16.53 4.60 6.77
CA CYS A 44 -15.65 4.95 7.88
C CYS A 44 -16.44 4.81 9.18
N ASP A 45 -15.94 4.02 10.13
CA ASP A 45 -16.60 3.83 11.43
C ASP A 45 -16.17 4.92 12.44
N SER A 46 -15.17 5.75 12.10
CA SER A 46 -14.62 6.81 12.96
C SER A 46 -14.86 8.23 12.41
N LYS A 47 -15.12 9.19 13.31
CA LYS A 47 -15.19 10.62 12.98
C LYS A 47 -13.80 11.27 12.83
N TYR A 48 -12.80 10.75 13.54
CA TYR A 48 -11.45 11.32 13.59
C TYR A 48 -10.40 10.29 13.15
N PRO A 49 -9.26 10.71 12.58
CA PRO A 49 -8.21 9.77 12.25
C PRO A 49 -7.62 9.16 13.53
N ILE A 50 -7.30 7.88 13.46
CA ILE A 50 -6.71 7.11 14.57
C ILE A 50 -5.18 7.23 14.59
N ALA A 51 -4.59 7.58 13.45
CA ALA A 51 -3.16 7.86 13.29
C ALA A 51 -2.99 8.80 12.09
N GLY A 52 -1.85 9.48 12.01
CA GLY A 52 -1.53 10.36 10.90
C GLY A 52 -0.03 10.45 10.70
N GLY A 53 0.38 10.44 9.42
CA GLY A 53 1.75 10.67 8.99
C GLY A 53 1.96 12.11 8.53
N GLY A 54 3.02 12.34 7.77
CA GLY A 54 3.25 13.64 7.11
C GLY A 54 2.29 13.89 5.95
N TYR A 55 1.85 12.83 5.26
CA TYR A 55 1.15 12.93 3.98
C TYR A 55 -0.23 12.26 3.97
N ALA A 56 -0.57 11.47 4.98
CA ALA A 56 -1.85 10.79 5.05
C ALA A 56 -2.42 10.72 6.47
N ASP A 57 -3.74 10.61 6.53
CA ASP A 57 -4.53 10.30 7.73
C ASP A 57 -5.06 8.87 7.65
N ILE A 58 -5.00 8.15 8.76
CA ILE A 58 -5.43 6.76 8.84
C ILE A 58 -6.74 6.68 9.60
N TYR A 59 -7.72 6.04 8.98
CA TYR A 59 -9.02 5.74 9.58
C TYR A 59 -9.26 4.24 9.57
N GLN A 60 -10.03 3.76 10.55
CA GLN A 60 -10.61 2.43 10.51
C GLN A 60 -11.99 2.49 9.84
N GLY A 61 -12.23 1.55 8.93
CA GLY A 61 -13.48 1.42 8.22
C GLY A 61 -13.96 -0.02 8.14
N ARG A 62 -15.09 -0.21 7.46
CA ARG A 62 -15.69 -1.52 7.23
C ARG A 62 -16.09 -1.70 5.78
N MET A 63 -15.78 -2.87 5.23
CA MET A 63 -16.16 -3.30 3.88
C MET A 63 -16.77 -4.70 3.96
N LYS A 64 -18.04 -4.84 3.58
CA LYS A 64 -18.78 -6.12 3.65
C LYS A 64 -18.64 -6.85 5.01
N GLY A 65 -18.69 -6.09 6.10
CA GLY A 65 -18.54 -6.62 7.46
C GLY A 65 -17.10 -6.85 7.94
N ILE A 66 -16.10 -6.67 7.07
CA ILE A 66 -14.68 -6.88 7.39
C ILE A 66 -14.02 -5.53 7.71
N ASP A 67 -13.22 -5.49 8.78
CA ASP A 67 -12.44 -4.31 9.15
C ASP A 67 -11.36 -4.03 8.10
N VAL A 68 -11.29 -2.77 7.68
CA VAL A 68 -10.31 -2.27 6.70
C VAL A 68 -9.63 -1.01 7.20
N CYS A 69 -8.42 -0.78 6.71
CA CYS A 69 -7.66 0.43 6.93
C CYS A 69 -7.88 1.38 5.74
N LEU A 70 -8.22 2.63 6.04
CA LEU A 70 -8.46 3.71 5.09
C LEU A 70 -7.32 4.72 5.22
N LYS A 71 -6.43 4.77 4.24
CA LYS A 71 -5.35 5.76 4.17
C LYS A 71 -5.78 6.90 3.26
N VAL A 72 -6.05 8.05 3.87
CA VAL A 72 -6.57 9.24 3.20
C VAL A 72 -5.43 10.21 2.97
N LEU A 73 -5.10 10.48 1.71
CA LEU A 73 -4.02 11.42 1.38
C LEU A 73 -4.44 12.85 1.73
N ARG A 74 -3.56 13.59 2.42
CA ARG A 74 -3.81 15.00 2.77
C ARG A 74 -3.60 15.92 1.58
N ILE A 75 -4.55 16.83 1.39
CA ILE A 75 -4.43 17.94 0.44
C ILE A 75 -4.08 19.18 1.25
N PHE A 76 -2.82 19.62 1.18
CA PHE A 76 -2.39 20.87 1.81
C PHE A 76 -2.65 22.05 0.89
N THR A 77 -3.49 22.99 1.32
CA THR A 77 -3.84 24.20 0.55
C THR A 77 -3.03 25.43 0.96
N ASN A 78 -2.22 25.36 2.03
CA ASN A 78 -1.64 26.54 2.68
C ASN A 78 -0.11 26.60 2.48
N GLY A 79 0.35 27.38 1.50
CA GLY A 79 1.73 27.89 1.41
C GLY A 79 2.46 27.59 0.10
N GLU A 80 2.48 26.33 -0.31
CA GLU A 80 2.96 25.89 -1.64
C GLU A 80 1.91 24.94 -2.20
N MET A 81 1.04 25.42 -3.09
CA MET A 81 0.08 24.56 -3.78
C MET A 81 0.86 23.49 -4.55
N LYS A 82 0.94 22.26 -4.01
CA LYS A 82 1.12 21.10 -4.89
C LYS A 82 -0.19 20.97 -5.66
N PRO A 83 -0.20 21.16 -7.00
CA PRO A 83 -1.41 21.03 -7.79
C PRO A 83 -2.12 19.72 -7.43
N ARG A 84 -3.46 19.72 -7.39
CA ARG A 84 -4.25 18.48 -7.18
C ARG A 84 -3.79 17.35 -8.11
N GLY A 85 -3.31 17.70 -9.31
CA GLY A 85 -2.67 16.80 -10.26
C GLY A 85 -1.44 16.06 -9.72
N ASP A 86 -0.59 16.70 -8.93
CA ASP A 86 0.60 16.05 -8.33
C ASP A 86 0.21 15.04 -7.26
N ILE A 87 -0.78 15.38 -6.42
CA ILE A 87 -1.33 14.46 -5.41
C ILE A 87 -2.00 13.29 -6.11
N ARG A 88 -2.76 13.55 -7.19
CA ARG A 88 -3.38 12.53 -8.02
C ARG A 88 -2.35 11.62 -8.70
N LYS A 89 -1.24 12.18 -9.19
CA LYS A 89 -0.13 11.43 -9.78
C LYS A 89 0.50 10.49 -8.75
N LYS A 90 0.80 11.00 -7.55
CA LYS A 90 1.31 10.18 -6.43
C LYS A 90 0.34 9.07 -6.05
N PHE A 91 -0.95 9.39 -5.94
CA PHE A 91 -2.00 8.43 -5.69
C PHE A 91 -2.02 7.31 -6.74
N CYS A 92 -2.05 7.66 -8.04
CA CYS A 92 -2.06 6.68 -9.12
C CYS A 92 -0.80 5.79 -9.10
N SER A 93 0.37 6.40 -8.86
CA SER A 93 1.62 5.66 -8.74
C SER A 93 1.59 4.69 -7.55
N GLU A 94 1.13 5.14 -6.38
CA GLU A 94 1.05 4.30 -5.17
C GLU A 94 0.09 3.13 -5.36
N VAL A 95 -1.09 3.38 -5.95
CA VAL A 95 -2.08 2.33 -6.30
C VAL A 95 -1.46 1.26 -7.19
N LEU A 96 -0.82 1.67 -8.28
CA LEU A 96 -0.31 0.75 -9.28
C LEU A 96 0.90 -0.04 -8.80
N VAL A 97 1.82 0.60 -8.06
CA VAL A 97 2.94 -0.12 -7.44
C VAL A 97 2.38 -1.11 -6.43
N TRP A 98 1.57 -0.65 -5.47
CA TRP A 98 1.11 -1.48 -4.36
C TRP A 98 0.22 -2.65 -4.81
N ARG A 99 -0.65 -2.44 -5.80
CA ARG A 99 -1.49 -3.51 -6.36
C ARG A 99 -0.68 -4.66 -6.95
N ASN A 100 0.54 -4.40 -7.41
CA ASN A 100 1.40 -5.41 -8.03
C ASN A 100 2.27 -6.17 -7.02
N LEU A 101 2.27 -5.78 -5.75
CA LEU A 101 3.05 -6.42 -4.70
C LEU A 101 2.27 -7.55 -4.02
N GLU A 102 2.89 -8.72 -3.95
CA GLU A 102 2.34 -9.92 -3.33
C GLU A 102 3.45 -10.69 -2.63
N HIS A 103 3.52 -10.54 -1.31
CA HIS A 103 4.51 -11.20 -0.48
C HIS A 103 3.96 -11.38 0.95
N PRO A 104 4.29 -12.47 1.68
CA PRO A 104 3.86 -12.68 3.05
C PRO A 104 4.38 -11.59 3.99
N ASN A 105 5.50 -10.96 3.65
CA ASN A 105 6.01 -9.80 4.33
C ASN A 105 5.66 -8.48 3.62
N VAL A 106 4.55 -8.37 2.88
CA VAL A 106 4.06 -7.09 2.32
C VAL A 106 2.55 -6.98 2.51
N LEU A 107 2.06 -5.84 3.01
CA LEU A 107 0.62 -5.67 3.24
C LEU A 107 -0.10 -5.69 1.91
N ARG A 108 -1.21 -6.44 1.83
CA ARG A 108 -1.97 -6.56 0.59
C ARG A 108 -2.77 -5.29 0.33
N PHE A 109 -2.68 -4.77 -0.88
CA PHE A 109 -3.59 -3.73 -1.36
C PHE A 109 -4.99 -4.32 -1.63
N VAL A 110 -6.05 -3.59 -1.27
CA VAL A 110 -7.44 -4.01 -1.51
C VAL A 110 -8.06 -3.22 -2.65
N GLY A 111 -7.94 -1.89 -2.61
CA GLY A 111 -8.53 -1.01 -3.61
C GLY A 111 -8.46 0.44 -3.20
N VAL A 112 -9.28 1.27 -3.84
CA VAL A 112 -9.37 2.71 -3.59
C VAL A 112 -10.81 3.16 -3.45
N ASN A 113 -10.99 4.31 -2.84
CA ASN A 113 -12.25 5.05 -2.87
C ASN A 113 -11.94 6.54 -3.05
N GLU A 114 -12.73 7.20 -3.89
CA GLU A 114 -12.55 8.64 -4.20
C GLU A 114 -13.70 9.50 -3.68
N ASP A 115 -14.79 8.89 -3.20
CA ASP A 115 -16.03 9.57 -2.84
C ASP A 115 -16.12 9.85 -1.33
N LEU A 116 -15.77 8.87 -0.50
CA LEU A 116 -15.95 8.87 0.96
C LEU A 116 -15.18 10.01 1.65
N PHE A 117 -14.05 10.42 1.08
CA PHE A 117 -13.19 11.48 1.62
C PHE A 117 -12.96 12.60 0.61
N TYR A 118 -13.84 12.78 -0.36
CA TYR A 118 -13.71 13.86 -1.34
C TYR A 118 -13.49 15.22 -0.64
N PRO A 119 -12.53 16.06 -1.09
CA PRO A 119 -11.74 15.97 -2.33
C PRO A 119 -10.46 15.12 -2.26
N SER A 120 -10.17 14.50 -1.13
CA SER A 120 -9.00 13.63 -0.91
C SER A 120 -9.16 12.25 -1.55
N PHE A 121 -8.05 11.51 -1.65
CA PHE A 121 -8.03 10.16 -2.21
C PHE A 121 -7.77 9.13 -1.11
N CYS A 122 -8.51 8.00 -1.13
CA CYS A 122 -8.42 6.96 -0.13
C CYS A 122 -7.87 5.65 -0.71
N LEU A 123 -6.84 5.11 -0.07
CA LEU A 123 -6.26 3.79 -0.32
C LEU A 123 -6.76 2.81 0.74
N ILE A 124 -7.11 1.60 0.33
CA ILE A 124 -7.75 0.59 1.18
C ILE A 124 -6.85 -0.63 1.31
N SER A 125 -6.68 -1.12 2.54
CA SER A 125 -6.00 -2.37 2.87
C SER A 125 -6.71 -3.09 4.02
N PRO A 126 -6.38 -4.35 4.34
CA PRO A 126 -6.93 -5.03 5.51
C PRO A 126 -6.58 -4.28 6.79
N TRP A 127 -7.49 -4.28 7.77
CA TRP A 127 -7.20 -3.73 9.09
C TRP A 127 -6.19 -4.59 9.85
N VAL A 128 -5.28 -3.92 10.54
CA VAL A 128 -4.14 -4.55 11.20
C VAL A 128 -4.20 -4.28 12.71
N LYS A 129 -4.79 -5.23 13.45
CA LYS A 129 -5.22 -5.04 14.86
C LYS A 129 -4.10 -4.68 15.85
N ASN A 130 -2.88 -5.13 15.59
CA ASN A 130 -1.77 -4.95 16.53
C ASN A 130 -1.01 -3.62 16.32
N GLY A 131 -1.52 -2.75 15.44
CA GLY A 131 -0.87 -1.48 15.14
C GLY A 131 0.54 -1.67 14.57
N ASP A 132 1.39 -0.69 14.87
CA ASP A 132 2.78 -0.62 14.46
C ASP A 132 3.75 -1.46 15.31
N ILE A 133 5.03 -1.58 14.91
CA ILE A 133 5.98 -2.48 15.59
C ILE A 133 6.37 -1.96 16.96
N ILE A 134 6.39 -0.63 17.13
CA ILE A 134 6.79 0.00 18.37
C ILE A 134 5.69 -0.28 19.39
N SER A 135 4.44 0.00 19.00
CA SER A 135 3.25 -0.31 19.78
C SER A 135 3.13 -1.81 20.04
N PHE A 136 3.40 -2.67 19.06
CA PHE A 136 3.32 -4.11 19.30
C PHE A 136 4.39 -4.59 20.29
N LEU A 137 5.65 -4.20 20.10
CA LEU A 137 6.76 -4.65 20.96
C LEU A 137 6.67 -4.09 22.37
N SER A 138 6.05 -2.92 22.57
CA SER A 138 5.76 -2.39 23.90
C SER A 138 4.75 -3.25 24.66
N HIS A 139 3.70 -3.74 23.97
CA HIS A 139 2.71 -4.65 24.56
C HIS A 139 3.18 -6.11 24.62
N ASN A 140 4.25 -6.47 23.90
CA ASN A 140 4.77 -7.84 23.80
C ASN A 140 6.30 -7.83 24.02
N PRO A 141 6.79 -7.50 25.23
CA PRO A 141 8.22 -7.28 25.47
C PRO A 141 9.08 -8.54 25.28
N GLY A 142 8.48 -9.73 25.44
CA GLY A 142 9.13 -11.02 25.20
C GLY A 142 9.11 -11.51 23.75
N HIS A 143 8.55 -10.73 22.82
CA HIS A 143 8.54 -11.12 21.41
C HIS A 143 9.95 -11.03 20.80
N ASP A 144 10.28 -11.99 19.94
CA ASP A 144 11.58 -12.05 19.29
C ASP A 144 11.76 -10.86 18.32
N ARG A 145 12.63 -9.92 18.70
CA ARG A 145 12.94 -8.74 17.88
C ARG A 145 13.73 -9.12 16.63
N LEU A 146 14.55 -10.17 16.67
CA LEU A 146 15.28 -10.66 15.49
C LEU A 146 14.30 -11.21 14.46
N GLN A 147 13.25 -11.89 14.90
CA GLN A 147 12.18 -12.33 14.02
C GLN A 147 11.53 -11.14 13.29
N CYS A 148 11.21 -10.06 13.99
CA CYS A 148 10.67 -8.86 13.35
C CYS A 148 11.63 -8.26 12.31
N ILE A 149 12.92 -8.13 12.65
CA ILE A 149 13.95 -7.59 11.73
C ILE A 149 14.05 -8.47 10.48
N ARG A 150 14.04 -9.79 10.64
CA ARG A 150 14.09 -10.74 9.52
C ARG A 150 12.88 -10.60 8.60
N GLU A 151 11.69 -10.43 9.17
CA GLU A 151 10.48 -10.21 8.38
C GLU A 151 10.55 -8.89 7.58
N VAL A 152 11.02 -7.82 8.20
CA VAL A 152 11.29 -6.53 7.53
C VAL A 152 12.29 -6.71 6.40
N ALA A 153 13.42 -7.36 6.67
CA ALA A 153 14.46 -7.61 5.66
C ALA A 153 13.93 -8.44 4.48
N ASN A 154 13.11 -9.47 4.73
CA ASN A 154 12.48 -10.26 3.68
C ASN A 154 11.52 -9.43 2.82
N GLY A 155 10.70 -8.58 3.45
CA GLY A 155 9.83 -7.65 2.74
C GLY A 155 10.63 -6.71 1.84
N LEU A 156 11.70 -6.10 2.37
CA LEU A 156 12.57 -5.20 1.60
C LEU A 156 13.31 -5.90 0.46
N HIS A 157 13.83 -7.10 0.72
CA HIS A 157 14.47 -7.92 -0.30
C HIS A 157 13.51 -8.18 -1.47
N TYR A 158 12.26 -8.55 -1.17
CA TYR A 158 11.24 -8.74 -2.19
C TYR A 158 10.97 -7.48 -3.01
N LEU A 159 10.87 -6.30 -2.39
CA LEU A 159 10.67 -5.05 -3.13
C LEU A 159 11.85 -4.75 -4.05
N HIS A 160 13.06 -4.90 -3.53
CA HIS A 160 14.29 -4.60 -4.24
C HIS A 160 14.58 -5.62 -5.37
N SER A 161 13.97 -6.81 -5.33
CA SER A 161 14.09 -7.80 -6.40
C SER A 161 13.18 -7.55 -7.61
N HIS A 162 12.37 -6.48 -7.61
CA HIS A 162 11.56 -6.11 -8.79
C HIS A 162 12.41 -5.44 -9.88
N ASP A 163 11.91 -5.43 -11.12
CA ASP A 163 12.47 -4.65 -12.23
C ASP A 163 11.44 -3.62 -12.76
N PRO A 164 11.63 -2.31 -12.51
CA PRO A 164 12.70 -1.73 -11.69
C PRO A 164 12.50 -2.03 -10.19
N PRO A 165 13.57 -1.94 -9.36
CA PRO A 165 13.47 -2.11 -7.92
C PRO A 165 12.45 -1.14 -7.32
N VAL A 166 11.58 -1.64 -6.45
CA VAL A 166 10.63 -0.78 -5.72
C VAL A 166 11.31 -0.24 -4.47
N VAL A 167 11.49 1.08 -4.41
CA VAL A 167 12.09 1.76 -3.25
C VAL A 167 10.97 2.23 -2.33
N HIS A 168 11.01 1.78 -1.07
CA HIS A 168 10.02 2.18 -0.06
C HIS A 168 10.09 3.67 0.31
N ALA A 169 11.30 4.24 0.35
CA ALA A 169 11.61 5.63 0.65
C ALA A 169 11.28 6.14 2.08
N ASP A 170 10.37 5.52 2.83
CA ASP A 170 10.03 5.96 4.21
C ASP A 170 9.83 4.81 5.23
N ILE A 171 10.85 3.96 5.43
CA ILE A 171 10.75 2.82 6.36
C ILE A 171 10.88 3.33 7.80
N ARG A 172 9.83 3.14 8.63
CA ARG A 172 9.80 3.56 10.04
C ARG A 172 9.18 2.48 10.93
N GLY A 173 9.48 2.54 12.23
CA GLY A 173 8.91 1.62 13.22
C GLY A 173 7.38 1.73 13.36
N VAL A 174 6.81 2.91 13.11
CA VAL A 174 5.36 3.21 13.21
C VAL A 174 4.48 2.52 12.17
N CYS A 175 4.99 1.48 11.52
CA CYS A 175 4.52 1.13 10.20
C CYS A 175 4.30 -0.41 10.06
N PHE A 176 4.75 -1.25 11.02
CA PHE A 176 4.77 -2.71 10.88
C PHE A 176 3.81 -3.46 11.82
N SER A 177 3.25 -4.60 11.40
CA SER A 177 2.47 -5.46 12.30
C SER A 177 2.87 -6.93 12.30
N PRO A 178 3.33 -7.46 13.45
CA PRO A 178 3.88 -8.81 13.54
C PRO A 178 2.84 -9.93 13.60
N ARG A 179 1.55 -9.67 13.82
CA ARG A 179 0.55 -10.77 13.73
C ARG A 179 0.28 -11.19 12.28
N THR A 180 0.47 -10.28 11.33
CA THR A 180 0.28 -10.59 9.90
C THR A 180 1.59 -10.88 9.19
N ARG A 181 2.73 -10.74 9.88
CA ARG A 181 4.10 -10.87 9.35
C ARG A 181 4.36 -9.93 8.17
N ARG A 182 3.59 -8.86 7.95
CA ARG A 182 3.60 -8.05 6.71
C ARG A 182 4.32 -6.71 6.86
N VAL A 183 5.11 -6.35 5.86
CA VAL A 183 5.94 -5.14 5.75
C VAL A 183 5.45 -4.34 4.55
N TRP A 184 4.51 -3.45 4.76
CA TRP A 184 4.32 -2.20 4.01
C TRP A 184 3.06 -1.53 4.57
N PHE A 185 2.98 -0.23 4.63
CA PHE A 185 3.66 0.65 5.56
C PHE A 185 2.94 1.99 5.28
N MET A 186 2.04 2.40 6.16
CA MET A 186 1.29 3.64 6.00
C MET A 186 2.07 4.82 6.61
N ALA A 187 2.56 5.73 5.75
CA ALA A 187 2.91 7.12 6.06
C ALA A 187 2.05 8.07 5.22
#